data_AF-A0A0D0BW25-F1
#
_entry.id   AF-A0A0D0BW25-F1
#
_cell.length_a   1.000
_cell.length_b   1.000
_cell.length_c   1.000
_cell.angle_alpha   90.00
_cell.angle_beta   90.00
_cell.angle_gamma   90.00
#
_symmetry.space_group_name_H-M   'P 1'
#
loop_
_entity.id
_entity.type
_entity.pdbx_description
1 polymer ?
#
loop_
_entity_poly.entity_id
_entity_poly.type
_entity_poly.pdbx_seq_one_letter_code
_entity_poly.pdbx_strand_id
1 'polypeptide(L)'
;MGGVMLSSGDTRLYYYDTNNGSIIELVVNNAFTVGRFITSGQPVPSAEVRHNSPVAVTLVTNRAVYIQVHTFFFSPDNVLSQYYYDDELGIQGGPDRTTCVTSKGFVGEPGNQMLYALADSTAIRVGFVSAGPPNTISEAVYTGSGWSLASLSN
;
A
#
# COMPACT_ATOMS: atom_id res chain seq x y z
N MET A 1 9.61 0.27 -1.90
CA MET A 1 9.08 0.67 -3.22
C MET A 1 8.14 -0.44 -3.66
N GLY A 2 7.01 -0.10 -4.25
CA GLY A 2 6.11 -1.03 -4.92
C GLY A 2 5.68 -0.49 -6.28
N GLY A 3 5.06 -1.32 -7.10
CA GLY A 3 4.56 -0.88 -8.40
C GLY A 3 3.46 -1.79 -8.93
N VAL A 4 2.59 -1.20 -9.74
CA VAL A 4 1.48 -1.90 -10.41
C VAL A 4 1.39 -1.43 -11.85
N MET A 5 0.90 -2.30 -12.73
CA MET A 5 0.56 -1.97 -14.10
C MET A 5 -0.95 -1.89 -14.23
N LEU A 6 -1.45 -0.79 -14.79
CA LEU A 6 -2.87 -0.59 -15.08
C LEU A 6 -3.23 -1.25 -16.40
N SER A 7 -4.52 -1.53 -16.62
CA SER A 7 -5.01 -2.09 -17.88
C SER A 7 -4.82 -1.16 -19.09
N SER A 8 -4.59 0.14 -18.86
CA SER A 8 -4.18 1.09 -19.90
C SER A 8 -2.75 0.90 -20.41
N GLY A 9 -1.94 0.06 -19.75
CA GLY A 9 -0.51 -0.11 -20.04
C GLY A 9 0.41 0.84 -19.26
N ASP A 10 -0.16 1.77 -18.49
CA ASP A 10 0.62 2.62 -17.60
C ASP A 10 1.14 1.83 -16.39
N THR A 11 2.39 2.08 -16.03
CA THR A 11 2.96 1.63 -14.75
C THR A 11 2.88 2.76 -13.73
N ARG A 12 2.41 2.43 -12.53
CA ARG A 12 2.46 3.29 -11.34
C ARG A 12 3.52 2.75 -10.39
N LEU A 13 4.49 3.58 -10.03
CA LEU A 13 5.53 3.23 -9.04
C LEU A 13 5.33 4.08 -7.79
N TYR A 14 5.46 3.47 -6.62
CA TYR A 14 5.33 4.14 -5.33
C TYR A 14 6.57 3.92 -4.49
N TYR A 15 7.14 4.99 -3.96
CA TYR A 15 8.35 4.91 -3.14
C TYR A 15 8.36 5.99 -2.07
N TYR A 16 9.04 5.68 -0.96
CA TYR A 16 9.35 6.65 0.08
C TYR A 16 10.45 7.60 -0.42
N ASP A 17 10.18 8.89 -0.46
CA ASP A 17 11.16 9.92 -0.82
C ASP A 17 11.94 10.36 0.41
N THR A 18 13.24 10.09 0.42
CA THR A 18 14.14 10.43 1.53
C THR A 18 14.34 11.93 1.69
N ASN A 19 14.02 12.75 0.70
CA ASN A 19 14.22 14.20 0.75
C ASN A 19 13.12 14.92 1.55
N ASN A 20 11.87 14.46 1.44
CA ASN A 20 10.72 15.10 2.08
C ASN A 20 9.94 14.18 3.03
N GLY A 21 10.26 12.87 3.07
CA GLY A 21 9.63 11.88 3.94
C GLY A 21 8.25 11.40 3.48
N SER A 22 7.79 11.80 2.30
CA SER A 22 6.48 11.41 1.75
C SER A 22 6.55 10.10 0.96
N ILE A 23 5.39 9.56 0.57
CA ILE A 23 5.35 8.55 -0.49
C ILE A 23 4.96 9.25 -1.78
N ILE A 24 5.79 9.06 -2.80
CA ILE A 24 5.64 9.61 -4.15
C ILE A 24 5.11 8.53 -5.09
N GLU A 25 4.14 8.90 -5.91
CA GLU A 25 3.70 8.16 -7.09
C GLU A 25 4.45 8.67 -8.32
N LEU A 26 4.99 7.76 -9.14
CA LEU A 26 5.46 8.05 -10.50
C LEU A 26 4.57 7.34 -11.50
N VAL A 27 4.18 8.09 -12.52
CA VAL A 27 3.46 7.57 -13.67
C VAL A 27 4.44 7.38 -14.82
N VAL A 28 4.57 6.14 -15.28
CA VAL A 28 5.43 5.77 -16.41
C VAL A 28 4.58 5.11 -17.49
N ASN A 29 4.54 5.71 -18.68
CA ASN A 29 3.92 5.06 -19.84
C ASN A 29 4.90 4.04 -20.41
N ASN A 30 4.43 2.83 -20.71
CA ASN A 30 5.22 1.81 -21.37
C ASN A 30 4.72 1.56 -22.81
N ALA A 31 4.82 2.59 -23.66
CA ALA A 31 4.53 2.47 -25.08
C ALA A 31 5.68 1.69 -25.78
N PHE A 32 5.58 0.37 -25.72
CA PHE A 32 6.22 -0.68 -26.54
C PHE A 32 7.75 -0.75 -26.72
N THR A 33 8.58 0.23 -26.35
CA THR A 33 10.07 0.08 -26.41
C THR A 33 10.86 0.80 -25.33
N VAL A 34 10.36 1.91 -24.75
CA VAL A 34 11.03 2.64 -23.65
C VAL A 34 9.98 3.22 -22.71
N GLY A 35 10.14 2.96 -21.41
CA GLY A 35 9.31 3.60 -20.39
C GLY A 35 9.55 5.11 -20.34
N ARG A 36 8.49 5.92 -20.45
CA ARG A 36 8.56 7.39 -20.39
C ARG A 36 7.88 7.90 -19.14
N PHE A 37 8.61 8.66 -18.33
CA PHE A 37 8.03 9.44 -17.23
C PHE A 37 6.96 10.40 -17.78
N ILE A 38 5.77 10.36 -17.19
CA ILE A 38 4.66 11.26 -17.52
C ILE A 38 4.53 12.34 -16.45
N THR A 39 4.33 11.91 -15.19
CA THR A 39 4.03 12.81 -14.08
C THR A 39 4.38 12.15 -12.75
N SER A 40 4.44 12.95 -11.69
CA SER A 40 4.56 12.50 -10.31
C SER A 40 3.51 13.17 -9.42
N GLY A 41 3.19 12.49 -8.32
CA GLY A 41 2.26 12.98 -7.31
C GLY A 41 2.69 12.56 -5.91
N GLN A 42 2.11 13.21 -4.89
CA GLN A 42 2.36 12.89 -3.49
C GLN A 42 1.10 12.29 -2.87
N PRO A 43 0.83 10.97 -3.06
CA PRO A 43 -0.37 10.33 -2.54
C PRO A 43 -0.43 10.29 -1.01
N VAL A 44 0.72 10.26 -0.32
CA VAL A 44 0.77 10.17 1.15
C VAL A 44 1.65 11.29 1.71
N PRO A 45 1.13 12.15 2.61
CA PRO A 45 1.91 13.23 3.20
C PRO A 45 2.98 12.70 4.17
N SER A 46 4.09 13.41 4.28
CA SER A 46 5.23 12.99 5.10
C SER A 46 4.94 12.88 6.59
N ALA A 47 4.00 13.67 7.11
CA ALA A 47 3.57 13.61 8.51
C ALA A 47 2.95 12.25 8.89
N GLU A 48 2.51 11.47 7.91
CA GLU A 48 1.82 10.18 8.13
C GLU A 48 2.72 8.98 7.89
N VAL A 49 3.96 9.17 7.41
CA VAL A 49 4.84 8.09 6.99
C VAL A 49 6.02 7.98 7.95
N ARG A 50 6.29 6.77 8.43
CA ARG A 50 7.51 6.47 9.19
C ARG A 50 8.74 6.81 8.36
N HIS A 51 9.77 7.37 8.98
CA HIS A 51 11.06 7.50 8.32
C HIS A 51 11.56 6.13 7.83
N ASN A 52 11.97 6.06 6.55
CA ASN A 52 12.35 4.82 5.87
C ASN A 52 11.28 3.71 5.95
N SER A 53 10.01 4.08 5.79
CA SER A 53 8.93 3.10 5.72
C SER A 53 9.06 2.24 4.45
N PRO A 54 8.96 0.89 4.54
CA PRO A 54 8.72 0.09 3.36
C PRO A 54 7.37 0.48 2.74
N VAL A 55 7.28 0.32 1.42
CA VAL A 55 6.09 0.65 0.64
C VAL A 55 5.70 -0.59 -0.15
N ALA A 56 4.49 -1.08 0.07
CA ALA A 56 3.88 -2.15 -0.69
C ALA A 56 2.63 -1.65 -1.41
N VAL A 57 2.34 -2.21 -2.58
CA VAL A 57 1.26 -1.74 -3.44
C VAL A 57 0.55 -2.94 -4.02
N THR A 58 -0.77 -2.88 -4.10
CA THR A 58 -1.55 -3.88 -4.83
C THR A 58 -2.69 -3.22 -5.60
N LEU A 59 -3.16 -3.91 -6.63
CA LEU A 59 -4.21 -3.45 -7.52
C LEU A 59 -5.45 -4.34 -7.35
N VAL A 60 -6.60 -3.73 -7.08
CA VAL A 60 -7.90 -4.39 -7.12
C VAL A 60 -8.54 -4.14 -8.49
N THR A 61 -8.97 -5.21 -9.14
CA THR A 61 -9.61 -5.16 -10.46
C THR A 61 -10.94 -5.89 -10.45
N ASN A 62 -11.89 -5.43 -11.27
CA ASN A 62 -13.16 -6.13 -11.54
C ASN A 62 -13.23 -6.41 -13.03
N ARG A 63 -13.17 -7.68 -13.43
CA ARG A 63 -13.24 -8.11 -14.84
C ARG A 63 -12.25 -7.35 -15.75
N ALA A 64 -11.00 -7.19 -15.29
CA ALA A 64 -9.92 -6.43 -15.93
C ALA A 64 -10.10 -4.91 -15.97
N VAL A 65 -11.17 -4.37 -15.38
CA VAL A 65 -11.32 -2.93 -15.13
C VAL A 65 -10.62 -2.58 -13.84
N TYR A 66 -9.87 -1.49 -13.89
CA TYR A 66 -9.26 -0.86 -12.73
C TYR A 66 -10.35 -0.46 -11.72
N ILE A 67 -10.16 -0.77 -10.44
CA ILE A 67 -11.02 -0.22 -9.38
C ILE A 67 -10.17 0.64 -8.44
N GLN A 68 -9.15 0.04 -7.83
CA GLN A 68 -8.40 0.70 -6.76
C GLN A 68 -6.92 0.30 -6.77
N VAL A 69 -6.01 1.27 -6.57
CA VAL A 69 -4.63 1.00 -6.13
C VAL A 69 -4.56 1.21 -4.64
N HIS A 70 -4.16 0.19 -3.89
CA HIS A 70 -3.90 0.30 -2.46
C HIS A 70 -2.40 0.36 -2.19
N THR A 71 -1.98 1.38 -1.44
CA THR A 71 -0.61 1.63 -1.02
C THR A 71 -0.52 1.47 0.50
N PHE A 72 0.37 0.60 0.94
CA PHE A 72 0.58 0.25 2.34
C PHE A 72 1.98 0.67 2.79
N PHE A 73 2.06 1.13 4.03
CA PHE A 73 3.27 1.62 4.67
C PHE A 73 3.07 1.61 6.20
N PHE A 74 4.13 1.90 6.95
CA PHE A 74 4.03 2.18 8.38
C PHE A 74 3.98 3.67 8.67
N SER A 75 3.12 4.08 9.60
CA SER A 75 3.08 5.42 10.18
C SER A 75 4.22 5.66 11.19
N PRO A 76 4.46 6.89 11.68
CA PRO A 76 5.47 7.18 12.70
C PRO A 76 5.37 6.28 13.94
N ASP A 77 4.16 5.87 14.32
CA ASP A 77 3.90 4.99 15.45
C ASP A 77 4.06 3.48 15.12
N ASN A 78 4.62 3.15 13.95
CA ASN A 78 4.74 1.80 13.40
C ASN A 78 3.39 1.08 13.20
N VAL A 79 2.29 1.84 13.06
CA VAL A 79 1.00 1.28 12.68
C VAL A 79 1.00 1.01 11.18
N LEU A 80 0.56 -0.18 10.78
CA LEU A 80 0.29 -0.52 9.40
C LEU A 80 -0.84 0.38 8.88
N SER A 81 -0.50 1.21 7.90
CA SER A 81 -1.35 2.26 7.35
C SER A 81 -1.58 2.05 5.87
N GLN A 82 -2.68 2.65 5.38
CA GLN A 82 -3.10 2.54 3.99
C GLN A 82 -3.60 3.87 3.45
N TYR A 83 -3.18 4.14 2.21
CA TYR A 83 -3.87 5.02 1.29
C TYR A 83 -4.31 4.20 0.09
N TYR A 84 -5.41 4.57 -0.55
CA TYR A 84 -5.81 3.98 -1.81
C TYR A 84 -6.40 5.02 -2.74
N TYR A 85 -6.13 4.89 -4.03
CA TYR A 85 -6.84 5.63 -5.05
C TYR A 85 -8.10 4.86 -5.44
N ASP A 86 -9.21 5.58 -5.53
CA ASP A 86 -10.50 5.14 -6.05
C ASP A 86 -10.83 5.99 -7.29
N ASP A 87 -11.32 5.39 -8.37
CA ASP A 87 -11.59 6.12 -9.61
C ASP A 87 -12.77 7.09 -9.52
N GLU A 88 -13.72 6.84 -8.60
CA GLU A 88 -14.85 7.73 -8.34
C GLU A 88 -14.52 8.78 -7.27
N LEU A 89 -13.86 8.36 -6.19
CA LEU A 89 -13.65 9.21 -5.00
C LEU A 89 -12.24 9.84 -4.92
N GLY A 90 -11.33 9.47 -5.82
CA GLY A 90 -9.94 9.91 -5.77
C GLY A 90 -9.15 9.27 -4.63
N ILE A 91 -8.17 9.99 -4.09
CA ILE A 91 -7.31 9.48 -3.02
C ILE A 91 -8.09 9.41 -1.70
N GLN A 92 -8.10 8.23 -1.10
CA GLN A 92 -8.68 7.92 0.20
C GLN A 92 -7.59 7.44 1.15
N GLY A 93 -7.62 7.86 2.40
CA GLY A 93 -6.60 7.51 3.38
C GLY A 93 -6.69 8.38 4.63
N GLY A 94 -5.63 8.35 5.42
CA GLY A 94 -5.50 9.16 6.63
C GLY A 94 -5.80 8.41 7.93
N PRO A 95 -5.42 8.99 9.07
CA PRO A 95 -5.61 8.39 10.40
C PRO A 95 -7.10 8.22 10.77
N ASP A 96 -7.97 9.11 10.29
CA ASP A 96 -9.40 9.11 10.63
C ASP A 96 -10.24 8.17 9.74
N ARG A 97 -9.62 7.51 8.75
CA ARG A 97 -10.35 6.67 7.80
C ARG A 97 -10.64 5.30 8.38
N THR A 98 -11.86 5.15 8.92
CA THR A 98 -12.34 3.93 9.60
C THR A 98 -12.43 2.68 8.72
N THR A 99 -12.44 2.84 7.39
CA THR A 99 -12.45 1.72 6.44
C THR A 99 -11.05 1.21 6.10
N CYS A 100 -10.00 2.00 6.36
CA CYS A 100 -8.62 1.63 6.07
C CYS A 100 -8.04 0.72 7.17
N VAL A 101 -7.02 -0.06 6.81
CA VAL A 101 -6.27 -0.90 7.77
C VAL A 101 -5.66 -0.05 8.90
N THR A 102 -5.35 1.22 8.64
CA THR A 102 -4.86 2.21 9.61
C THR A 102 -5.68 2.22 10.90
N SER A 103 -7.02 2.18 10.77
CA SER A 103 -7.95 2.23 11.90
C SER A 103 -7.90 0.99 12.80
N LYS A 104 -7.27 -0.09 12.36
CA LYS A 104 -7.13 -1.32 13.15
C LYS A 104 -5.97 -1.29 14.13
N GLY A 105 -5.04 -0.35 13.98
CA GLY A 105 -3.92 -0.21 14.91
C GLY A 105 -2.98 -1.43 14.90
N PHE A 106 -2.85 -2.14 13.77
CA PHE A 106 -1.92 -3.26 13.68
C PHE A 106 -0.48 -2.75 13.68
N VAL A 107 0.28 -3.10 14.72
CA VAL A 107 1.64 -2.56 14.92
C VAL A 107 2.68 -3.52 14.35
N GLY A 108 3.53 -3.00 13.46
CA GLY A 108 4.69 -3.71 12.93
C GLY A 108 5.93 -3.56 13.82
N GLU A 109 6.88 -4.48 13.65
CA GLU A 109 8.17 -4.41 14.34
C GLU A 109 8.94 -3.15 13.90
N PRO A 110 9.37 -2.28 14.84
CA PRO A 110 10.12 -1.07 14.52
C PRO A 110 11.39 -1.35 13.72
N GLY A 111 11.64 -0.56 12.68
CA GLY A 111 12.83 -0.68 11.82
C GLY A 111 12.75 -1.81 10.78
N ASN A 112 11.80 -2.74 10.91
CA ASN A 112 11.63 -3.82 9.94
C ASN A 112 11.19 -3.26 8.56
N GLN A 113 11.72 -3.85 7.49
CA GLN A 113 11.51 -3.44 6.09
C GLN A 113 10.65 -4.44 5.31
N MET A 114 10.21 -5.53 5.94
CA MET A 114 9.35 -6.53 5.33
C MET A 114 7.93 -6.00 5.26
N LEU A 115 7.43 -5.82 4.04
CA LEU A 115 6.05 -5.49 3.74
C LEU A 115 5.71 -6.00 2.34
N TYR A 116 4.61 -6.72 2.19
CA TYR A 116 4.04 -7.05 0.87
C TYR A 116 2.55 -6.83 0.86
N ALA A 117 1.97 -6.68 -0.33
CA ALA A 117 0.53 -6.58 -0.53
C ALA A 117 0.11 -7.43 -1.73
N LEU A 118 -0.99 -8.16 -1.56
CA LEU A 118 -1.61 -9.01 -2.57
C LEU A 118 -3.11 -8.72 -2.59
N ALA A 119 -3.70 -8.80 -3.77
CA ALA A 119 -5.14 -8.71 -3.93
C ALA A 119 -5.60 -9.79 -4.91
N ASP A 120 -6.69 -10.45 -4.55
CA ASP A 120 -7.41 -11.39 -5.41
C ASP A 120 -8.90 -11.04 -5.44
N SER A 121 -9.72 -11.86 -6.10
CA SER A 121 -11.16 -11.62 -6.22
C SER A 121 -11.94 -11.68 -4.89
N THR A 122 -11.31 -12.12 -3.81
CA THR A 122 -11.95 -12.41 -2.52
C THR A 122 -11.37 -11.60 -1.37
N ALA A 123 -10.10 -11.18 -1.47
CA ALA A 123 -9.41 -10.52 -0.37
C ALA A 123 -8.27 -9.59 -0.81
N ILE A 124 -7.95 -8.64 0.07
CA ILE A 124 -6.66 -7.95 0.09
C ILE A 124 -5.86 -8.48 1.27
N ARG A 125 -4.60 -8.81 1.06
CA ARG A 125 -3.69 -9.32 2.08
C ARG A 125 -2.45 -8.45 2.16
N VAL A 126 -2.03 -8.12 3.37
CA VAL A 126 -0.83 -7.32 3.63
C VAL A 126 0.02 -8.02 4.65
N GLY A 127 1.15 -8.57 4.21
CA GLY A 127 2.07 -9.27 5.08
C GLY A 127 3.11 -8.34 5.68
N PHE A 128 3.37 -8.48 6.97
CA PHE A 128 4.34 -7.69 7.71
C PHE A 128 4.89 -8.48 8.91
N VAL A 129 6.01 -8.02 9.47
CA VAL A 129 6.50 -8.55 10.75
C VAL A 129 5.83 -7.80 11.89
N SER A 130 5.05 -8.51 12.71
CA SER A 130 4.29 -7.91 13.81
C SER A 130 5.18 -7.64 15.03
N ALA A 131 4.89 -6.57 15.77
CA ALA A 131 5.55 -6.27 17.04
C ALA A 131 5.21 -7.27 18.18
N GLY A 132 4.16 -8.08 18.02
CA GLY A 132 3.72 -9.05 19.03
C GLY A 132 4.61 -10.29 19.07
N PRO A 133 4.44 -11.26 18.14
CA PRO A 133 5.31 -12.43 18.06
C PRO A 133 6.54 -12.10 17.19
N PRO A 134 7.73 -11.90 17.79
CA PRO A 134 8.93 -11.51 17.05
C PRO A 134 9.30 -12.58 16.02
N ASN A 135 9.87 -12.16 14.90
CA ASN A 135 10.31 -13.03 13.79
C ASN A 135 9.21 -13.86 13.13
N THR A 136 7.94 -13.45 13.21
CA THR A 136 6.84 -14.08 12.48
C THR A 136 6.19 -13.13 11.49
N ILE A 137 5.84 -13.65 10.32
CA ILE A 137 5.06 -12.90 9.33
C ILE A 137 3.58 -13.02 9.72
N SER A 138 2.95 -11.88 9.96
CA SER A 138 1.51 -11.72 10.13
C SER A 138 0.90 -11.15 8.86
N GLU A 139 -0.36 -11.50 8.57
CA GLU A 139 -1.13 -10.91 7.48
C GLU A 139 -2.31 -10.11 8.03
N ALA A 140 -2.42 -8.84 7.63
CA ALA A 140 -3.68 -8.11 7.70
C ALA A 140 -4.51 -8.46 6.46
N VAL A 141 -5.70 -9.01 6.68
CA VAL A 141 -6.58 -9.51 5.62
C VAL A 141 -7.88 -8.71 5.62
N TYR A 142 -8.19 -8.08 4.48
CA TYR A 142 -9.49 -7.50 4.21
C TYR A 142 -10.33 -8.50 3.42
N THR A 143 -11.42 -8.95 4.04
CA THR A 143 -12.53 -9.62 3.36
C THR A 143 -13.70 -8.62 3.35
N GLY A 144 -14.74 -8.78 2.51
CA GLY A 144 -15.84 -7.80 2.44
C GLY A 144 -16.52 -7.42 3.78
N SER A 145 -16.24 -8.14 4.87
CA SER A 145 -16.62 -7.83 6.26
C SER A 145 -15.66 -6.90 7.04
N GLY A 146 -14.51 -6.53 6.48
CA GLY A 146 -13.50 -5.68 7.12
C GLY A 146 -12.12 -6.32 7.26
N TRP A 147 -11.22 -5.58 7.91
CA TRP A 147 -9.84 -5.99 8.21
C TRP A 147 -9.73 -6.84 9.47
N SER A 148 -8.96 -7.93 9.38
CA SER A 148 -8.61 -8.83 10.49
C SER A 148 -7.14 -9.25 10.42
N LEU A 149 -6.56 -9.72 11.54
CA LEU A 149 -5.23 -10.36 11.53
C LEU A 149 -5.35 -11.87 11.34
N ALA A 150 -4.44 -12.42 10.54
CA ALA A 150 -4.21 -13.84 10.37
C ALA A 150 -2.71 -14.14 10.46
N SER A 151 -2.36 -15.34 10.95
CA SER A 151 -1.01 -15.88 10.78
C SER A 151 -0.84 -16.35 9.35
N LEU A 152 0.35 -16.16 8.76
CA LEU A 152 0.71 -16.82 7.51
C LEU A 152 0.77 -18.34 7.75
N SER A 153 -0.28 -19.07 7.37
CA SER A 153 -0.30 -20.53 7.41
C SER A 153 0.39 -21.08 6.16
N ASN A 154 1.34 -22.00 6.37
CA ASN A 154 1.98 -22.79 5.30
C ASN A 154 0.96 -23.56 4.44
#